data_AF-A0A7L2ST49-F1
#
_entry.id   AF-A0A7L2ST49-F1
#
_cell.length_a   1.000
_cell.length_b   1.000
_cell.length_c   1.000
_cell.angle_alpha   90.00
_cell.angle_beta   90.00
_cell.angle_gamma   90.00
#
_symmetry.space_group_name_H-M   'P 1'
#
loop_
_entity.id
_entity.type
_entity.pdbx_description
1 polymer ?
#
loop_
_entity_poly.entity_id
_entity_poly.type
_entity_poly.pdbx_seq_one_letter_code
_entity_poly.pdbx_strand_id
1 'polypeptide(L)' 'HKPTYENMRKSLEAMKSHCLNNGVTDISMPRIGCGLDGLQWEKVSAILEEVFESTDIKITVYTL' A
#
# COMPACT_ATOMS: atom_id res chain seq x y z
N HIS A 1 15.85 -2.59 12.11
CA HIS A 1 14.54 -2.16 12.64
C HIS A 1 13.48 -2.79 11.75
N LYS A 2 12.52 -3.57 12.29
CA LYS A 2 11.47 -4.19 11.46
C LYS A 2 10.36 -3.16 11.18
N PRO A 3 9.75 -3.16 9.99
CA PRO A 3 8.61 -2.28 9.73
C PRO A 3 7.42 -2.66 10.60
N THR A 4 6.68 -1.65 11.05
CA THR A 4 5.41 -1.79 11.78
C THR A 4 4.25 -1.45 10.84
N TYR A 5 3.03 -1.86 11.18
CA TYR A 5 1.83 -1.45 10.45
C TYR A 5 1.67 0.08 10.38
N GLU A 6 2.09 0.79 11.43
CA GLU A 6 2.08 2.26 11.46
C GLU A 6 3.04 2.85 10.42
N ASN A 7 4.27 2.35 10.35
CA ASN A 7 5.25 2.82 9.36
C ASN A 7 4.82 2.47 7.93
N MET A 8 4.17 1.31 7.73
CA MET A 8 3.60 0.92 6.45
C MET A 8 2.47 1.89 6.04
N ARG A 9 1.53 2.21 6.94
CA ARG A 9 0.46 3.19 6.66
C ARG A 9 1.03 4.54 6.25
N LYS A 10 1.98 5.09 7.02
CA LYS A 10 2.63 6.38 6.71
C LYS A 10 3.28 6.38 5.32
N SER A 11 3.90 5.26 4.95
CA SER A 11 4.52 5.10 3.63
C SER A 11 3.47 5.10 2.50
N LEU A 12 2.35 4.41 2.72
CA LEU A 12 1.24 4.37 1.76
C LEU A 12 0.51 5.72 1.63
N GLU A 13 0.34 6.46 2.71
CA GLU A 13 -0.21 7.83 2.69
C GLU A 13 0.68 8.80 1.90
N ALA A 14 2.00 8.68 2.06
CA ALA A 14 2.95 9.44 1.26
C ALA A 14 2.87 9.06 -0.23
N MET A 15 2.75 7.76 -0.54
CA MET A 15 2.55 7.28 -1.90
C MET A 15 1.24 7.80 -2.52
N LYS A 16 0.12 7.74 -1.78
CA LYS A 16 -1.17 8.34 -2.19
C LYS A 16 -1.01 9.82 -2.54
N SER A 17 -0.38 10.58 -1.65
CA SER A 17 -0.17 12.03 -1.86
C SER A 17 0.64 12.30 -3.12
N HIS A 18 1.70 11.50 -3.36
CA HIS A 18 2.48 11.58 -4.58
C HIS A 18 1.65 11.25 -5.83
N CYS A 19 0.84 10.19 -5.79
CA CYS A 19 -0.02 9.80 -6.92
C CYS A 19 -1.02 10.90 -7.27
N LEU A 20 -1.71 11.47 -6.28
CA LEU A 20 -2.68 12.57 -6.49
C LEU A 20 -2.01 13.80 -7.11
N ASN A 21 -0.84 14.19 -6.58
CA ASN A 21 -0.12 15.37 -7.08
C ASN A 21 0.41 15.21 -8.50
N ASN A 22 0.61 13.96 -8.97
CA ASN A 22 1.21 13.66 -10.27
C ASN A 22 0.22 13.00 -11.24
N GLY A 23 -1.06 12.88 -10.87
CA GLY A 23 -2.08 12.26 -11.73
C GLY A 23 -1.85 10.76 -11.99
N VAL A 24 -1.20 10.04 -11.07
CA VAL A 24 -1.03 8.58 -11.17
C VAL A 24 -2.32 7.91 -10.72
N THR A 25 -2.95 7.17 -11.63
CA THR A 25 -4.24 6.50 -11.38
C THR A 25 -4.14 4.98 -11.26
N ASP A 26 -3.00 4.39 -11.61
CA ASP A 26 -2.85 2.93 -11.69
C ASP A 26 -1.51 2.51 -11.05
N ILE A 27 -1.58 1.61 -10.07
CA ILE A 27 -0.43 1.07 -9.34
C ILE A 27 -0.43 -0.45 -9.47
N SER A 28 0.71 -1.01 -9.89
CA SER A 28 0.95 -2.46 -9.93
C SER A 28 2.04 -2.82 -8.94
N MET A 29 1.77 -3.78 -8.04
CA MET A 29 2.73 -4.16 -6.99
C MET A 29 2.63 -5.63 -6.58
N PRO A 30 3.68 -6.23 -5.98
CA PRO A 30 3.58 -7.54 -5.35
C PRO A 30 2.86 -7.45 -3.98
N ARG A 31 2.67 -8.60 -3.31
CA ARG A 31 2.30 -8.62 -1.88
C ARG A 31 3.44 -8.06 -1.02
N ILE A 32 3.34 -6.78 -0.63
CA ILE A 32 4.35 -6.09 0.17
C ILE A 32 4.26 -6.42 1.67
N GLY A 33 5.38 -6.37 2.38
CA GLY A 33 5.44 -6.52 3.85
C GLY A 33 5.24 -7.94 4.40
N CYS A 34 4.95 -8.94 3.55
CA CYS A 34 4.49 -10.26 4.00
C CYS A 34 5.58 -11.36 4.05
N GLY A 35 6.82 -11.02 3.69
CA GLY A 35 7.97 -11.93 3.70
C GLY A 35 8.86 -11.73 4.92
N LEU A 36 10.08 -11.24 4.69
CA LEU A 36 11.09 -10.98 5.72
C LEU A 36 10.62 -9.99 6.81
N ASP A 37 9.68 -9.12 6.44
CA ASP A 37 9.09 -8.10 7.30
C ASP A 37 8.10 -8.67 8.33
N GLY A 38 7.53 -9.86 8.05
CA GLY A 38 6.65 -10.58 8.97
C GLY A 38 5.28 -9.96 9.22
N LEU A 39 4.83 -9.04 8.36
CA LEU A 39 3.45 -8.54 8.40
C LEU A 39 2.50 -9.56 7.76
N GLN A 40 1.23 -9.48 8.12
CA GLN A 40 0.18 -10.33 7.57
C GLN A 40 -0.48 -9.62 6.39
N TRP A 41 -0.61 -10.32 5.27
CA TRP A 41 -1.17 -9.74 4.06
C TRP A 41 -2.58 -9.21 4.28
N GLU A 42 -3.41 -9.92 5.05
CA GLU A 42 -4.77 -9.52 5.37
C GLU A 42 -4.84 -8.15 6.05
N LYS A 43 -3.83 -7.81 6.87
CA LYS A 43 -3.73 -6.50 7.52
C LYS A 43 -3.16 -5.45 6.57
N VAL A 44 -2.20 -5.83 5.74
CA VAL A 44 -1.62 -4.92 4.73
C VAL A 44 -2.66 -4.54 3.68
N SER A 45 -3.48 -5.49 3.21
CA SER A 45 -4.55 -5.22 2.25
C SER A 45 -5.62 -4.31 2.84
N ALA A 46 -6.02 -4.51 4.09
CA ALA A 46 -6.93 -3.59 4.78
C ALA A 46 -6.37 -2.16 4.86
N ILE A 47 -5.07 -2.01 5.17
CA ILE A 47 -4.43 -0.69 5.18
C ILE A 47 -4.40 -0.06 3.77
N LEU A 48 -4.12 -0.86 2.73
CA LEU A 48 -4.18 -0.38 1.34
C LEU A 48 -5.58 0.15 1.00
N GLU A 49 -6.62 -0.63 1.31
CA GLU A 49 -8.01 -0.24 1.09
C GLU A 49 -8.35 1.06 1.83
N GLU A 50 -8.08 1.13 3.13
CA GLU A 50 -8.37 2.33 3.95
C GLU A 50 -7.61 3.58 3.47
N VAL A 51 -6.33 3.45 3.11
CA VAL A 51 -5.53 4.60 2.66
C VAL A 51 -6.06 5.13 1.33
N PHE A 52 -6.44 4.24 0.41
CA PHE A 52 -6.83 4.61 -0.96
C PHE A 52 -8.34 4.72 -1.18
N GLU A 53 -9.18 4.43 -0.18
CA GLU A 53 -10.66 4.40 -0.25
C GLU A 53 -11.27 5.64 -0.92
N SER A 54 -10.74 6.82 -0.63
CA SER A 54 -11.24 8.11 -1.14
C SER A 54 -10.58 8.58 -2.44
N THR A 55 -10.07 7.65 -3.26
CA THR A 55 -9.36 7.97 -4.51
C THR A 55 -9.78 7.08 -5.67
N ASP A 56 -9.65 7.58 -6.90
CA ASP A 56 -9.83 6.79 -8.12
C ASP A 56 -8.58 5.96 -8.50
N ILE A 57 -7.64 5.79 -7.56
CA ILE A 57 -6.39 5.06 -7.81
C ILE A 57 -6.66 3.56 -7.75
N LYS A 58 -6.39 2.87 -8.86
CA LYS A 58 -6.52 1.41 -8.98
C LYS A 58 -5.23 0.75 -8.56
N ILE A 59 -5.33 -0.20 -7.64
CA ILE A 59 -4.20 -1.01 -7.18
C ILE A 59 -4.39 -2.45 -7.66
N THR A 60 -3.45 -2.95 -8.45
CA THR A 60 -3.39 -4.36 -8.88
C THR A 60 -2.25 -5.05 -8.15
N VAL A 61 -2.59 -6.06 -7.36
CA VAL A 61 -1.60 -6.85 -6.61
C VAL A 61 -1.33 -8.16 -7.33
N TYR A 62 -0.06 -8.42 -7.61
CA TYR A 62 0.40 -9.64 -8.27
C TYR A 62 0.97 -10.64 -7.26
N THR A 63 0.71 -11.93 -7.53
CA THR A 63 1.31 -13.07 -6.84
C THR A 63 1.87 -14.03 -7.88
N LEU A 64 2.97 -14.71 -7.56
CA LEU A 64 3.48 -15.82 -8.35
C LEU A 64 2.63 -17.07 -8.14
#